data_AF-A0A212CKM9-F1
#
_entry.id   AF-A0A212CKM9-F1
#
_cell.length_a   1.000
_cell.length_b   1.000
_cell.length_c   1.000
_cell.angle_alpha   90.00
_cell.angle_beta   90.00
_cell.angle_gamma   90.00
#
_symmetry.space_group_name_H-M   'P 1'
#
loop_
_entity.id
_entity.type
_entity.pdbx_description
1 polymer ?
#
loop_
_entity_poly.entity_id
_entity_poly.type
_entity_poly.pdbx_seq_one_letter_code
_entity_poly.pdbx_strand_id
1 'polypeptide(L)'
;EQIGNSNDYIVTFTVTSHVPEYLVVKATLKGSDDVIFPYGNFVYTGCLCPNCSKNFFWEIQGPENGILIGKAEVVSEENICPPDVEISTPVYKVCIKREIVI
;
A
#
# COMPACT_ATOMS: atom_id res chain seq x y z
N GLU A 1 -24.43 19.27 15.82
CA GLU A 1 -23.10 18.67 15.65
C GLU A 1 -23.16 17.20 16.00
N GLN A 2 -23.02 16.32 15.01
CA GLN A 2 -22.61 14.94 15.29
C GLN A 2 -21.09 14.92 15.15
N ILE A 3 -20.39 14.98 16.28
CA ILE A 3 -18.99 14.54 16.35
C ILE A 3 -19.09 13.02 16.26
N GLY A 4 -19.01 12.49 15.03
CA GLY A 4 -19.02 11.05 14.80
C GLY A 4 -17.81 10.43 15.46
N ASN A 5 -18.01 9.27 16.11
CA ASN A 5 -16.93 8.41 16.58
C ASN A 5 -16.05 8.00 15.38
N SER A 6 -15.05 8.79 15.03
CA SER A 6 -14.03 8.37 14.08
C SER A 6 -13.03 7.51 14.84
N ASN A 7 -13.03 6.22 14.57
CA ASN A 7 -12.03 5.30 15.13
C ASN A 7 -10.72 5.47 14.36
N ASP A 8 -9.60 5.36 15.07
CA ASP A 8 -8.27 5.37 14.49
C ASP A 8 -7.84 3.93 14.13
N TYR A 9 -7.31 3.75 12.93
CA TYR A 9 -6.81 2.45 12.46
C TYR A 9 -5.41 2.54 11.87
N ILE A 10 -4.64 1.48 12.06
CA ILE A 10 -3.37 1.25 11.36
C ILE A 10 -3.61 0.20 10.29
N VAL A 11 -3.55 0.61 9.03
CA VAL A 11 -3.65 -0.29 7.88
C VAL A 11 -2.26 -0.84 7.57
N THR A 12 -2.13 -2.17 7.61
CA THR A 12 -0.93 -2.87 7.12
C THR A 12 -1.22 -3.47 5.76
N PHE A 13 -0.52 -3.00 4.72
CA PHE A 13 -0.59 -3.58 3.38
C PHE A 13 0.70 -4.34 3.08
N THR A 14 0.61 -5.67 3.13
CA THR A 14 1.73 -6.56 2.81
C THR A 14 1.74 -6.90 1.33
N VAL A 15 2.87 -6.65 0.67
CA VAL A 15 3.14 -7.10 -0.70
C VAL A 15 4.19 -8.21 -0.64
N THR A 16 3.85 -9.38 -1.17
CA THR A 16 4.75 -10.55 -1.23
C THR A 16 5.13 -10.83 -2.68
N SER A 17 6.43 -10.87 -2.94
CA SER A 17 7.00 -11.36 -4.20
C SER A 17 7.19 -12.87 -4.12
N HIS A 18 6.84 -13.56 -5.20
CA HIS A 18 7.20 -14.97 -5.43
C HIS A 18 8.09 -15.13 -6.67
N VAL A 19 8.69 -14.02 -7.13
CA VAL A 19 9.66 -14.05 -8.24
C VAL A 19 11.09 -13.99 -7.69
N PRO A 20 12.06 -14.63 -8.35
CA PRO A 20 13.45 -14.69 -7.91
C PRO A 20 14.26 -13.43 -8.26
N GLU A 21 13.60 -12.29 -8.48
CA GLU A 21 14.21 -11.04 -8.96
C GLU A 21 13.76 -9.86 -8.09
N TYR A 22 14.52 -8.75 -8.11
CA TYR A 22 14.12 -7.53 -7.43
C TYR A 22 13.03 -6.82 -8.21
N LEU A 23 12.05 -6.28 -7.49
CA LEU A 23 10.96 -5.50 -8.06
C LEU A 23 10.88 -4.14 -7.37
N VAL A 24 10.67 -3.08 -8.15
CA VAL A 24 10.27 -1.79 -7.59
C VAL A 24 8.75 -1.75 -7.55
N VAL A 25 8.20 -1.66 -6.35
CA VAL A 25 6.75 -1.69 -6.14
C VAL A 25 6.26 -0.33 -5.65
N LYS A 26 5.22 0.17 -6.30
CA LYS A 26 4.43 1.31 -5.88
C LYS A 26 3.16 0.84 -5.19
N ALA A 27 2.99 1.21 -3.92
CA ALA A 27 1.81 0.92 -3.12
C ALA A 27 0.99 2.19 -2.88
N THR A 28 -0.31 2.10 -3.11
CA THR A 28 -1.27 3.19 -2.90
C THR A 28 -2.49 2.67 -2.15
N LEU A 29 -3.09 3.52 -1.34
CA LEU A 29 -4.32 3.24 -0.62
C LEU A 29 -5.37 4.29 -0.99
N LYS A 30 -6.59 3.87 -1.28
CA LYS A 30 -7.74 4.75 -1.48
C LYS A 30 -8.81 4.38 -0.47
N GLY A 31 -9.28 5.38 0.28
CA GLY A 31 -10.48 5.26 1.13
C GLY A 31 -11.74 5.72 0.40
N SER A 32 -12.91 5.36 0.94
CA SER A 32 -14.18 6.04 0.68
C SER A 32 -14.15 7.48 1.22
N ASP A 33 -15.14 8.30 0.85
CA ASP A 33 -15.14 9.75 1.12
C ASP A 33 -15.14 10.11 2.62
N ASP A 34 -15.55 9.18 3.47
CA ASP A 34 -15.59 9.23 4.93
C ASP A 34 -14.30 8.73 5.62
N VAL A 35 -13.34 8.23 4.85
CA VAL A 35 -12.02 7.83 5.34
C VAL A 35 -11.04 9.00 5.23
N ILE A 36 -10.51 9.40 6.38
CA ILE A 36 -9.58 10.50 6.54
C ILE A 36 -8.16 9.95 6.72
N PHE A 37 -7.20 10.58 6.05
CA PHE A 37 -5.77 10.33 6.22
C PHE A 37 -5.17 11.47 7.06
N PRO A 38 -5.12 11.37 8.39
CA PRO A 38 -4.74 12.49 9.28
C PRO A 38 -3.36 13.07 8.97
N TYR A 39 -2.43 12.24 8.49
CA TYR A 39 -1.06 12.65 8.13
C TYR A 39 -0.84 12.74 6.62
N GLY A 40 -1.89 12.58 5.82
CA GLY A 40 -1.83 12.56 4.36
C GLY A 40 -1.89 11.16 3.76
N ASN A 41 -2.42 11.06 2.55
CA ASN A 41 -2.49 9.81 1.80
C ASN A 41 -1.18 9.59 1.03
N PHE A 42 -0.21 8.96 1.70
CA PHE A 42 1.10 8.70 1.12
C PHE A 42 1.04 7.67 0.00
N VAL A 43 1.88 7.90 -1.01
CA VAL A 43 2.20 6.93 -2.05
C VAL A 43 3.57 6.38 -1.71
N TYR A 44 3.65 5.08 -1.44
CA TYR A 44 4.93 4.44 -1.15
C TYR A 44 5.52 3.85 -2.42
N THR A 45 6.80 4.12 -2.67
CA THR A 45 7.61 3.32 -3.60
C THR A 45 8.67 2.59 -2.78
N GLY A 46 8.87 1.30 -3.05
CA GLY A 46 9.87 0.54 -2.33
C GLY A 46 10.42 -0.62 -3.13
N CYS A 47 11.70 -0.90 -2.90
CA CYS A 47 12.34 -2.10 -3.43
C CYS A 47 11.83 -3.33 -2.67
N LEU A 48 11.45 -4.35 -3.42
CA LEU A 48 11.04 -5.66 -2.95
C LEU A 48 12.10 -6.68 -3.42
N CYS A 49 12.73 -7.35 -2.47
CA CYS A 49 13.70 -8.42 -2.73
C CYS A 49 13.06 -9.67 -3.37
N PRO A 50 13.89 -10.54 -3.97
CA PRO A 50 13.48 -11.86 -4.44
C PRO A 50 12.78 -12.66 -3.34
N ASN A 51 11.62 -13.24 -3.67
CA ASN A 51 10.86 -14.13 -2.78
C ASN A 51 10.60 -13.58 -1.36
N CYS A 52 10.48 -12.25 -1.21
CA CYS A 52 10.32 -11.62 0.08
C CYS A 52 9.04 -10.77 0.16
N SER A 53 8.70 -10.32 1.37
CA SER A 53 7.54 -9.47 1.64
C SER A 53 7.95 -8.10 2.16
N LYS A 54 7.15 -7.09 1.85
CA LYS A 54 7.30 -5.73 2.38
C LYS A 54 5.95 -5.20 2.85
N ASN A 55 5.97 -4.55 4.00
CA ASN A 55 4.79 -3.93 4.59
C ASN A 55 4.80 -2.42 4.35
N PHE A 56 3.64 -1.89 3.97
CA PHE A 56 3.35 -0.47 3.87
C PHE A 56 2.27 -0.12 4.88
N PHE A 57 2.36 1.05 5.50
CA PHE A 57 1.51 1.43 6.63
C PHE A 57 0.81 2.75 6.35
N TRP A 58 -0.48 2.82 6.67
CA TRP A 58 -1.22 4.08 6.71
C TRP A 58 -1.95 4.17 8.04
N GLU A 59 -1.94 5.36 8.63
CA GLU A 59 -2.86 5.72 9.70
C GLU A 59 -4.08 6.38 9.06
N ILE A 60 -5.27 5.89 9.40
CA ILE A 60 -6.54 6.39 8.89
C ILE A 60 -7.53 6.61 10.03
N GLN A 61 -8.52 7.47 9.79
CA GLN A 61 -9.69 7.63 10.64
C GLN A 61 -10.94 7.43 9.79
N GLY A 62 -11.93 6.70 10.29
CA GLY A 62 -13.14 6.47 9.51
C GLY A 62 -14.19 5.63 10.25
N PRO A 63 -15.39 5.50 9.66
CA PRO A 63 -16.44 4.68 10.25
C PRO A 63 -16.16 3.19 10.05
N GLU A 64 -16.86 2.36 10.82
CA GLU A 64 -16.71 0.90 10.80
C GLU A 64 -17.04 0.27 9.45
N ASN A 65 -17.71 0.98 8.53
CA ASN A 65 -18.08 0.52 7.20
C ASN A 65 -17.29 1.23 6.07
N GLY A 66 -16.22 1.95 6.40
CA GLY A 66 -15.35 2.59 5.43
C GLY A 66 -14.76 1.56 4.46
N ILE A 67 -14.62 1.93 3.18
CA ILE A 67 -14.07 1.04 2.14
C ILE A 67 -12.64 1.45 1.85
N LEU A 68 -11.73 0.49 1.90
CA LEU A 68 -10.33 0.64 1.51
C LEU A 68 -10.01 -0.14 0.24
N ILE A 69 -9.29 0.49 -0.68
CA ILE A 69 -8.78 -0.11 -1.91
C ILE A 69 -7.25 0.06 -1.90
N GLY A 70 -6.55 -1.02 -1.58
CA GLY A 70 -5.10 -1.11 -1.69
C GLY A 70 -4.70 -1.52 -3.11
N LYS A 71 -3.66 -0.89 -3.64
CA LYS A 71 -3.16 -1.17 -4.99
C LYS A 71 -1.63 -1.21 -4.97
N ALA A 72 -1.07 -2.30 -5.49
CA ALA A 72 0.35 -2.51 -5.66
C ALA A 72 0.67 -2.70 -7.15
N GLU A 73 1.67 -1.97 -7.65
CA GLU A 73 2.08 -1.98 -9.05
C GLU A 73 3.60 -2.12 -9.13
N VAL A 74 4.09 -2.98 -10.01
CA VAL A 74 5.51 -2.95 -10.37
C VAL A 74 5.74 -1.77 -11.31
N VAL A 75 6.75 -0.96 -10.99
CA VAL A 75 7.13 0.25 -11.72
C VAL A 75 8.62 0.21 -12.05
N SER A 76 9.06 1.08 -12.96
CA SER A 76 10.47 1.19 -13.37
C SER A 76 11.13 2.44 -12.80
N GLU A 77 10.84 2.78 -11.54
CA GLU A 77 11.44 3.95 -10.87
C GLU A 77 12.89 3.65 -10.46
N GLU A 78 13.81 4.53 -10.87
CA GLU A 78 15.24 4.37 -10.64
C GLU A 78 15.65 4.76 -9.21
N ASN A 79 16.80 4.27 -8.75
CA ASN A 79 17.39 4.59 -7.43
C ASN A 79 16.56 4.16 -6.20
N ILE A 80 15.59 3.24 -6.37
CA ILE A 80 14.81 2.68 -5.27
C ILE A 80 15.44 1.42 -4.68
N CYS A 81 15.97 0.55 -5.54
CA CYS A 81 16.70 -0.66 -5.16
C CYS A 81 18.21 -0.39 -5.04
N PRO A 82 18.97 -1.28 -4.37
CA PRO A 82 20.43 -1.21 -4.38
C PRO A 82 21.00 -1.13 -5.81
N PRO A 83 22.11 -0.42 -6.04
CA PRO A 83 22.64 -0.20 -7.39
C PRO A 83 23.24 -1.45 -8.04
N ASP A 84 23.52 -2.49 -7.26
CA ASP A 84 24.20 -3.72 -7.64
C ASP A 84 23.26 -4.90 -7.89
N VAL A 85 21.94 -4.67 -7.89
CA VAL A 85 20.95 -5.73 -8.11
C VAL A 85 20.30 -5.65 -9.49
N GLU A 86 20.02 -6.80 -10.07
CA GLU A 86 19.20 -6.91 -11.27
C GLU A 86 17.73 -6.66 -10.92
N ILE A 87 17.17 -5.58 -11.48
CA ILE A 87 15.78 -5.18 -11.28
C ILE A 87 14.96 -5.66 -12.47
N SER A 88 13.96 -6.47 -12.18
CA SER A 88 12.99 -6.88 -13.18
C SER A 88 11.95 -5.79 -13.37
N THR A 89 11.58 -5.51 -14.62
CA THR A 89 10.54 -4.52 -14.98
C THR A 89 9.27 -5.12 -15.60
N PRO A 90 8.76 -6.28 -15.13
CA PRO A 90 7.53 -6.85 -15.66
C PRO A 90 6.34 -6.00 -15.23
N VAL A 91 5.33 -5.94 -16.08
CA VAL A 91 4.12 -5.15 -15.81
C VAL A 91 3.16 -5.99 -14.94
N TYR A 92 3.29 -5.88 -13.62
CA TYR A 92 2.34 -6.48 -12.67
C TYR A 92 1.53 -5.42 -11.94
N LYS A 93 0.23 -5.68 -11.79
CA LYS A 93 -0.70 -4.81 -11.07
C LYS A 93 -1.70 -5.64 -10.29
N VAL A 94 -1.76 -5.42 -8.98
CA VAL A 94 -2.68 -6.10 -8.07
C VAL A 94 -3.48 -5.05 -7.31
N CYS A 95 -4.79 -5.22 -7.28
CA CYS A 95 -5.72 -4.38 -6.53
C CYS A 95 -6.49 -5.26 -5.53
N ILE A 96 -6.57 -4.82 -4.29
CA ILE A 96 -7.31 -5.49 -3.22
C ILE A 96 -8.31 -4.48 -2.65
N LYS A 97 -9.57 -4.86 -2.58
CA LYS A 97 -10.63 -4.10 -1.92
C LYS A 97 -10.99 -4.76 -0.60
N ARG A 98 -11.08 -3.99 0.47
CA ARG A 98 -11.47 -4.42 1.82
C ARG A 98 -12.43 -3.41 2.43
N GLU A 99 -13.43 -3.90 3.12
CA GLU A 99 -14.22 -3.10 4.05
C GLU A 99 -13.47 -3.08 5.39
N ILE A 100 -13.49 -1.94 6.08
CA ILE A 100 -13.18 -1.91 7.50
C ILE A 100 -14.28 -2.78 8.14
N VAL A 101 -13.89 -3.73 8.97
CA VAL A 101 -14.82 -4.58 9.73
C VAL A 101 -14.21 -4.64 11.13
N ILE A 102 -14.93 -4.13 12.12
CA ILE A 102 -14.53 -4.13 13.53
C ILE A 102 -15.22 -5.29 14.25
#